data_AF-A0A841DY37-F1
#
_entry.id   AF-A0A841DY37-F1
#
_cell.length_a   1.000
_cell.length_b   1.000
_cell.length_c   1.000
_cell.angle_alpha   90.00
_cell.angle_beta   90.00
_cell.angle_gamma   90.00
#
_symmetry.space_group_name_H-M   'P 1'
#
loop_
_entity.id
_entity.type
_entity.pdbx_description
1 polymer ?
#
loop_
_entity_poly.entity_id
_entity_poly.type
_entity_poly.pdbx_seq_one_letter_code
_entity_poly.pdbx_strand_id
1 'polypeptide(L)'
;MTERKPPGMKTQDWVEAQLQRAQRAGEFDDLAGAGKPLRLADSHDPDWWVKDFIRRENIETDALLPSVVQLRKEKQQIHEKVRGMRRESEVRDYLADLNKRIRLSIRDTTGPVVPTGLVNEDAVIAQWRMDRPAREPVAQPSVEPRPKKKSFWQRLFS
;
A
#
# COMPACT_ATOMS: atom_id res chain seq x y z
N MET A 1 -24.87 -14.45 12.77
CA MET A 1 -25.80 -13.68 11.91
C MET A 1 -26.49 -12.64 12.77
N THR A 2 -26.55 -11.38 12.35
CA THR A 2 -27.26 -10.34 13.10
C THR A 2 -28.75 -10.41 12.77
N GLU A 3 -29.60 -10.75 13.75
CA GLU A 3 -31.06 -10.67 13.59
C GLU A 3 -31.48 -9.22 13.37
N ARG A 4 -32.56 -8.99 12.60
CA ARG A 4 -33.12 -7.64 12.42
C ARG A 4 -34.10 -7.31 13.54
N LYS A 5 -34.19 -6.02 13.89
CA LYS A 5 -35.18 -5.51 14.83
C LYS A 5 -36.62 -5.80 14.35
N PRO A 6 -37.52 -6.32 15.21
CA PRO A 6 -38.93 -6.46 14.89
C PRO A 6 -39.63 -5.11 14.62
N PRO A 7 -40.60 -5.06 13.69
CA PRO A 7 -41.42 -3.87 13.49
C PRO A 7 -42.25 -3.56 14.75
N GLY A 8 -42.38 -2.28 15.11
CA GLY A 8 -43.14 -1.82 16.28
C GLY A 8 -42.40 -1.84 17.62
N MET A 9 -41.21 -2.45 17.70
CA MET A 9 -40.39 -2.46 18.92
C MET A 9 -39.44 -1.25 18.98
N LYS A 10 -39.24 -0.66 20.16
CA LYS A 10 -38.20 0.37 20.35
C LYS A 10 -36.82 -0.26 20.21
N THR A 11 -35.86 0.50 19.68
CA THR A 11 -34.49 0.02 19.47
C THR A 11 -33.83 -0.36 20.80
N GLN A 12 -34.04 0.43 21.85
CA GLN A 12 -33.51 0.15 23.18
C GLN A 12 -34.03 -1.18 23.74
N ASP A 13 -35.35 -1.42 23.67
CA ASP A 13 -35.97 -2.67 24.15
C ASP A 13 -35.45 -3.89 23.38
N TRP A 14 -35.22 -3.73 22.08
CA TRP A 14 -34.67 -4.81 21.26
C TRP A 14 -33.21 -5.11 21.58
N VAL A 15 -32.37 -4.07 21.77
CA VAL A 15 -30.97 -4.22 22.18
C VAL A 15 -30.88 -4.86 23.57
N GLU A 16 -31.69 -4.41 24.53
CA GLU A 16 -31.77 -5.00 25.87
C GLU A 16 -32.14 -6.49 25.81
N ALA A 17 -33.17 -6.84 25.01
CA ALA A 17 -33.57 -8.24 24.83
C ALA A 17 -32.43 -9.11 24.24
N GLN A 18 -31.62 -8.56 23.33
CA GLN A 18 -30.44 -9.26 22.79
C GLN A 18 -29.34 -9.43 23.85
N LEU A 19 -29.03 -8.39 24.63
CA LEU A 19 -28.06 -8.48 25.72
C LEU A 19 -28.46 -9.55 26.74
N GLN A 20 -29.71 -9.51 27.20
CA GLN A 20 -30.25 -10.49 28.15
C GLN A 20 -30.17 -11.92 27.61
N ARG A 21 -30.44 -12.11 26.32
CA ARG A 21 -30.33 -13.42 25.66
C ARG A 21 -28.88 -13.90 25.62
N ALA A 22 -27.94 -13.06 25.20
CA ALA A 22 -26.52 -13.38 25.14
C ALA A 22 -25.96 -13.70 26.54
N GLN A 23 -26.39 -12.96 27.56
CA GLN A 23 -25.98 -13.21 28.94
C GLN A 23 -26.51 -14.54 29.49
N ARG A 24 -27.77 -14.89 29.24
CA ARG A 24 -28.31 -16.22 29.61
C ARG A 24 -27.65 -17.37 28.86
N ALA A 25 -27.18 -17.11 27.65
CA ALA A 25 -26.45 -18.07 26.83
C ALA A 25 -24.97 -18.21 27.26
N GLY A 26 -24.50 -17.40 28.21
CA GLY A 26 -23.10 -17.40 28.65
C GLY A 26 -22.13 -16.85 27.61
N GLU A 27 -22.58 -16.07 26.61
CA GLU A 27 -21.69 -15.51 25.59
C GLU A 27 -20.67 -14.50 26.15
N PHE A 28 -20.90 -14.01 27.37
CA PHE A 28 -19.97 -13.15 28.11
C PHE A 28 -19.15 -13.91 29.17
N ASP A 29 -19.31 -15.23 29.28
CA ASP A 29 -18.49 -16.06 30.16
C ASP A 29 -17.13 -16.34 29.49
N ASP A 30 -16.08 -16.54 30.28
CA ASP A 30 -14.71 -16.86 29.81
C ASP A 30 -14.09 -15.89 28.78
N LEU A 31 -14.50 -14.61 28.79
CA LEU A 31 -13.91 -13.59 27.93
C LEU A 31 -12.40 -13.48 28.11
N ALA A 32 -11.67 -13.30 27.01
CA ALA A 32 -10.23 -13.11 26.97
C ALA A 32 -9.84 -11.76 27.63
N GLY A 33 -9.83 -11.74 28.97
CA GLY A 33 -9.63 -10.51 29.75
C GLY A 33 -10.48 -10.45 31.03
N ALA A 34 -11.46 -11.34 31.20
CA ALA A 34 -12.27 -11.39 32.41
C ALA A 34 -11.40 -11.52 33.67
N GLY A 35 -11.58 -10.61 34.63
CA GLY A 35 -10.82 -10.56 35.88
C GLY A 35 -9.34 -10.16 35.76
N LYS A 36 -8.83 -9.90 34.56
CA LYS A 36 -7.44 -9.45 34.37
C LYS A 36 -7.36 -7.92 34.46
N PRO A 37 -6.26 -7.35 35.02
CA PRO A 37 -6.09 -5.91 35.05
C PRO A 37 -6.00 -5.33 33.64
N LEU A 38 -6.62 -4.16 33.45
CA LEU A 38 -6.50 -3.41 32.21
C LEU A 38 -5.06 -2.91 32.05
N ARG A 39 -4.49 -3.09 30.86
CA ARG A 39 -3.17 -2.55 30.50
C ARG A 39 -3.33 -1.11 30.02
N LEU A 40 -3.50 -0.20 30.97
CA LEU A 40 -3.58 1.24 30.69
C LEU A 40 -2.17 1.82 30.49
N ALA A 41 -2.08 2.94 29.79
CA ALA A 41 -0.84 3.70 29.68
C ALA A 41 -0.53 4.43 31.00
N ASP A 42 0.76 4.63 31.32
CA ASP A 42 1.21 5.31 32.54
C ASP A 42 0.81 6.80 32.60
N SER A 43 0.51 7.40 31.45
CA SER A 43 0.05 8.78 31.31
C SER A 43 -1.40 8.82 30.84
N HIS A 44 -2.13 9.88 31.22
CA HIS A 44 -3.51 10.08 30.80
C HIS A 44 -3.57 10.36 29.30
N ASP A 45 -3.79 9.30 28.52
CA ASP A 45 -3.91 9.33 27.07
C ASP A 45 -5.35 8.96 26.69
N PRO A 46 -6.18 9.89 26.21
CA PRO A 46 -7.57 9.59 25.83
C PRO A 46 -7.65 8.55 24.69
N ASP A 47 -6.60 8.44 23.87
CA ASP A 47 -6.53 7.55 22.72
C ASP A 47 -5.82 6.23 23.03
N TRP A 48 -5.60 5.89 24.32
CA TRP A 48 -4.84 4.70 24.74
C TRP A 48 -5.38 3.41 24.11
N TRP A 49 -6.71 3.27 24.04
CA TRP A 49 -7.38 2.07 23.52
C TRP A 49 -7.25 1.97 22.00
N VAL A 50 -7.25 3.10 21.28
CA VAL A 50 -7.03 3.15 19.83
C VAL A 50 -5.60 2.71 19.50
N LYS A 51 -4.63 3.24 20.24
CA LYS A 51 -3.21 2.89 20.08
C LYS A 51 -2.95 1.42 20.41
N ASP A 52 -3.59 0.92 21.46
CA ASP A 52 -3.51 -0.50 21.84
C ASP A 52 -4.17 -1.39 20.77
N PHE A 53 -5.32 -1.00 20.22
CA PHE A 53 -5.98 -1.72 19.12
C PHE A 53 -5.12 -1.76 17.86
N ILE A 54 -4.55 -0.62 17.42
CA ILE A 54 -3.63 -0.57 16.28
C ILE A 54 -2.44 -1.52 16.49
N ARG A 55 -1.89 -1.57 17.70
CA ARG A 55 -0.77 -2.46 18.03
C ARG A 55 -1.18 -3.93 18.05
N ARG A 56 -2.34 -4.26 18.64
CA ARG A 56 -2.84 -5.64 18.75
C ARG A 56 -3.21 -6.25 17.41
N GLU A 57 -3.88 -5.47 16.56
CA GLU A 57 -4.31 -5.89 15.23
C GLU A 57 -3.22 -5.69 14.17
N ASN A 58 -2.04 -5.20 14.55
CA ASN A 58 -0.92 -4.89 13.66
C ASN A 58 -1.35 -4.06 12.43
N ILE A 59 -2.17 -3.04 12.68
CA ILE A 59 -2.72 -2.18 11.63
C ILE A 59 -1.58 -1.36 11.04
N GLU A 60 -1.49 -1.33 9.70
CA GLU A 60 -0.52 -0.50 9.00
C GLU A 60 -0.76 0.98 9.32
N THR A 61 0.13 1.56 10.14
CA THR A 61 0.01 2.95 10.58
C THR A 61 0.29 3.96 9.46
N ASP A 62 0.96 3.53 8.39
CA ASP A 62 1.37 4.41 7.29
C ASP A 62 0.18 5.04 6.58
N ALA A 63 -0.92 4.29 6.44
CA ALA A 63 -2.15 4.77 5.84
C ALA A 63 -2.85 5.84 6.70
N LEU A 64 -2.57 5.87 8.01
CA LEU A 64 -3.15 6.82 8.96
C LEU A 64 -2.36 8.13 9.05
N LEU A 65 -1.16 8.19 8.46
CA LEU A 65 -0.32 9.38 8.51
C LEU A 65 -0.93 10.51 7.67
N PRO A 66 -0.72 11.79 8.05
CA PRO A 66 -1.02 12.91 7.18
C PRO A 66 -0.31 12.78 5.82
N SER A 67 -0.95 13.24 4.75
CA SER A 67 -0.45 13.13 3.37
C SER A 67 0.99 13.61 3.22
N VAL A 68 1.35 14.73 3.84
CA VAL A 68 2.71 15.29 3.78
C VAL A 68 3.76 14.36 4.40
N VAL A 69 3.40 13.68 5.49
CA VAL A 69 4.29 12.73 6.17
C VAL A 69 4.45 11.46 5.33
N GLN A 70 3.37 10.98 4.71
CA GLN A 70 3.41 9.86 3.77
C GLN A 70 4.36 10.16 2.60
N LEU A 71 4.26 11.34 1.99
CA LEU A 71 5.14 11.75 0.87
C LEU A 71 6.61 11.83 1.28
N ARG A 72 6.91 12.32 2.49
CA ARG A 72 8.29 12.33 3.00
C ARG A 72 8.83 10.92 3.20
N LYS A 73 8.02 10.01 3.74
CA LYS A 73 8.40 8.60 3.93
C LYS A 73 8.63 7.92 2.58
N GLU A 74 7.72 8.11 1.62
CA GLU A 74 7.86 7.60 0.26
C GLU A 74 9.12 8.13 -0.42
N LYS A 75 9.44 9.42 -0.22
CA LYS A 75 10.68 10.02 -0.73
C LYS A 75 11.94 9.35 -0.18
N GLN A 76 11.96 8.97 1.10
CA GLN A 76 13.09 8.25 1.71
C GLN A 76 13.25 6.84 1.13
N GLN A 77 12.16 6.23 0.66
CA GLN A 77 12.13 4.86 0.13
C GLN A 77 12.31 4.79 -1.39
N ILE A 78 12.60 5.91 -2.06
CA ILE A 78 12.72 5.96 -3.53
C ILE A 78 13.71 4.91 -4.04
N HIS A 79 14.91 4.84 -3.47
CA HIS A 79 15.94 3.90 -3.92
C HIS A 79 15.50 2.44 -3.84
N GLU A 80 14.78 2.06 -2.79
CA GLU A 80 14.23 0.71 -2.63
C GLU A 80 13.13 0.43 -3.66
N LYS A 81 12.20 1.39 -3.84
CA LYS A 81 11.10 1.24 -4.80
C LYS A 81 11.58 1.15 -6.25
N VAL A 82 12.54 2.00 -6.66
CA VAL A 82 13.04 1.99 -8.05
C VAL A 82 13.89 0.77 -8.35
N ARG A 83 14.55 0.16 -7.34
CA ARG A 83 15.34 -1.07 -7.50
C ARG A 83 14.52 -2.21 -8.12
N GLY A 84 13.24 -2.33 -7.77
CA GLY A 84 12.34 -3.34 -8.30
C GLY A 84 11.82 -3.08 -9.73
N MET A 85 11.90 -1.84 -10.23
CA MET A 85 11.33 -1.43 -11.53
C MET A 85 12.22 -1.89 -12.68
N ARG A 86 11.66 -2.43 -13.77
CA ARG A 86 12.44 -3.06 -14.85
C ARG A 86 12.83 -2.10 -15.96
N ARG A 87 12.01 -1.09 -16.22
CA ARG A 87 12.21 -0.15 -17.33
C ARG A 87 12.49 1.24 -16.79
N GLU A 88 13.31 2.00 -17.51
CA GLU A 88 13.55 3.40 -17.14
C GLU A 88 12.29 4.25 -17.23
N SER A 89 11.42 3.97 -18.20
CA SER A 89 10.13 4.66 -18.32
C SER A 89 9.30 4.50 -17.05
N GLU A 90 9.27 3.30 -16.45
CA GLU A 90 8.55 3.05 -15.20
C GLU A 90 9.10 3.89 -14.04
N VAL A 91 10.44 4.01 -13.96
CA VAL A 91 11.11 4.85 -12.95
C VAL A 91 10.76 6.32 -13.16
N ARG A 92 10.83 6.80 -14.40
CA ARG A 92 10.52 8.19 -14.73
C ARG A 92 9.05 8.54 -14.44
N ASP A 93 8.12 7.67 -14.83
CA ASP A 93 6.69 7.85 -14.58
C ASP A 93 6.40 7.91 -13.07
N TYR A 94 7.00 7.01 -12.29
CA TYR A 94 6.87 7.00 -10.83
C TYR A 94 7.40 8.30 -10.19
N LEU A 95 8.59 8.74 -10.60
CA LEU A 95 9.20 9.96 -10.03
C LEU A 95 8.44 11.23 -10.42
N ALA A 96 7.94 11.29 -11.66
CA ALA A 96 7.10 12.40 -12.13
C ALA A 96 5.78 12.47 -11.35
N ASP A 97 5.13 11.34 -11.10
CA ASP A 97 3.93 11.25 -10.27
C ASP A 97 4.21 11.67 -8.82
N LEU A 98 5.29 11.17 -8.21
CA LEU A 98 5.68 11.58 -6.86
C LEU A 98 5.93 13.08 -6.77
N ASN A 99 6.66 13.65 -7.72
CA ASN A 99 6.90 15.09 -7.81
C ASN A 99 5.59 15.87 -8.00
N LYS A 100 4.63 15.36 -8.77
CA LYS A 100 3.31 15.97 -8.92
C LYS A 100 2.56 16.00 -7.57
N ARG A 101 2.54 14.87 -6.84
CA ARG A 101 1.92 14.78 -5.51
C ARG A 101 2.58 15.70 -4.49
N ILE A 102 3.91 15.79 -4.49
CA ILE A 102 4.66 16.75 -3.65
C ILE A 102 4.26 18.19 -3.97
N ARG A 103 4.16 18.57 -5.26
CA ARG A 103 3.72 19.93 -5.63
C ARG A 103 2.31 20.26 -5.14
N LEU A 104 1.38 19.31 -5.23
CA LEU A 104 0.03 19.49 -4.72
C LEU A 104 0.04 19.65 -3.20
N SER A 105 0.79 18.82 -2.48
CA SER A 105 0.93 18.90 -1.04
C SER A 105 1.61 20.20 -0.56
N ILE A 106 2.55 20.77 -1.32
CA ILE A 106 3.14 22.07 -0.98
C ILE A 106 2.10 23.21 -1.09
N ARG A 107 1.15 23.09 -2.03
CA ARG A 107 0.08 24.08 -2.22
C ARG A 107 -1.04 23.92 -1.20
N ASP A 108 -1.27 22.69 -0.74
CA ASP A 108 -2.23 22.39 0.32
C ASP A 108 -1.61 22.73 1.68
N THR A 109 -2.06 23.83 2.27
CA THR A 109 -1.62 24.28 3.61
C THR A 109 -2.49 23.72 4.73
N THR A 110 -3.35 22.74 4.42
CA THR A 110 -4.23 22.11 5.41
C THR A 110 -3.42 21.11 6.24
N GLY A 111 -3.24 21.42 7.53
CA GLY A 111 -2.56 20.52 8.48
C GLY A 111 -1.05 20.78 8.64
N PRO A 112 -0.27 19.79 9.13
CA PRO A 112 1.14 19.97 9.46
C PRO A 112 2.00 20.28 8.22
N VAL A 113 2.69 21.42 8.25
CA VAL A 113 3.62 21.81 7.18
C VAL A 113 4.96 21.11 7.38
N VAL A 114 5.21 20.04 6.61
CA VAL A 114 6.49 19.33 6.61
C VAL A 114 7.26 19.67 5.33
N PRO A 115 8.46 20.28 5.42
CA PRO A 115 9.23 20.64 4.24
C PRO A 115 9.66 19.38 3.47
N THR A 116 9.08 19.23 2.27
CA THR A 116 9.35 18.10 1.36
C THR A 116 9.72 18.67 0.00
N GLY A 117 11.03 18.79 -0.26
CA GLY A 117 11.52 19.27 -1.56
C GLY A 117 11.25 18.26 -2.68
N LEU A 118 11.25 18.73 -3.93
CA LEU A 118 11.14 17.87 -5.10
C LEU A 118 12.32 16.88 -5.19
N VAL A 119 12.10 15.79 -5.92
CA VAL A 119 13.11 14.80 -6.23
C VAL A 119 13.78 15.17 -7.54
N ASN A 120 15.11 15.10 -7.57
CA ASN A 120 15.87 15.20 -8.82
C ASN A 120 15.77 13.87 -9.58
N GLU A 121 14.94 13.85 -10.62
CA GLU A 121 14.62 12.63 -11.37
C GLU A 121 15.84 12.06 -12.07
N ASP A 122 16.65 12.91 -12.71
CA ASP A 122 17.82 12.49 -13.48
C ASP A 122 18.90 11.89 -12.58
N ALA A 123 19.10 12.45 -11.38
CA ALA A 123 20.04 11.91 -10.40
C ALA A 123 19.62 10.50 -9.93
N VAL A 124 18.32 10.29 -9.67
CA VAL A 124 17.81 8.98 -9.26
C VAL A 124 17.91 7.96 -10.40
N ILE A 125 17.60 8.35 -11.63
CA ILE A 125 17.72 7.48 -12.80
C ILE A 125 19.19 7.11 -13.06
N ALA A 126 20.11 8.07 -12.94
CA ALA A 126 21.54 7.80 -13.08
C ALA A 126 22.01 6.75 -12.07
N GLN A 127 21.66 6.91 -10.79
CA GLN A 127 21.98 5.93 -9.74
C GLN A 127 21.35 4.56 -10.03
N TRP A 128 20.08 4.53 -10.43
CA TRP A 128 19.37 3.29 -10.76
C TRP A 128 20.01 2.53 -11.93
N ARG A 129 20.52 3.25 -12.94
CA ARG A 129 21.26 2.64 -14.06
C ARG A 129 22.60 2.08 -13.60
N MET A 130 23.30 2.75 -12.68
CA MET A 130 24.58 2.30 -12.13
C MET A 130 24.44 1.06 -11.25
N ASP A 131 23.39 0.98 -10.45
CA ASP A 131 23.13 -0.13 -9.53
C ASP A 131 22.71 -1.42 -10.26
N ARG A 132 22.47 -1.34 -11.58
CA ARG A 132 22.11 -2.50 -12.40
C ARG A 132 23.34 -3.11 -13.04
N PRO A 133 23.54 -4.44 -12.93
CA PRO A 133 24.53 -5.11 -13.76
C PRO A 133 24.15 -4.84 -15.21
N ALA A 134 25.13 -4.45 -16.03
CA ALA A 134 24.94 -4.30 -17.46
C ALA A 134 24.24 -5.56 -17.94
N ARG A 135 23.03 -5.39 -18.51
CA ARG A 135 22.34 -6.50 -19.14
C ARG A 135 23.30 -7.01 -20.20
N GLU A 136 23.89 -8.20 -19.97
CA GLU A 136 24.61 -8.89 -21.03
C GLU A 136 23.68 -8.85 -22.23
N PRO A 137 24.12 -8.28 -23.37
CA PRO A 137 23.32 -8.32 -24.56
C PRO A 137 23.05 -9.79 -24.80
N VAL A 138 21.79 -10.20 -24.65
CA VAL A 138 21.36 -11.54 -25.01
C VAL A 138 21.83 -11.70 -26.43
N ALA A 139 22.85 -12.55 -26.64
CA ALA A 139 23.44 -12.78 -27.94
C ALA A 139 22.27 -13.05 -28.89
N GLN A 140 22.07 -12.13 -29.83
CA GLN A 140 21.07 -12.33 -30.87
C GLN A 140 21.39 -13.71 -31.46
N PRO A 141 20.45 -14.67 -31.48
CA PRO A 141 20.71 -15.92 -32.16
C PRO A 141 21.09 -15.54 -33.58
N SER A 142 22.33 -15.84 -33.96
CA SER A 142 22.87 -15.62 -35.29
C SER A 142 21.86 -16.22 -36.25
N VAL A 143 21.16 -15.36 -36.98
CA VAL A 143 20.21 -15.79 -38.00
C VAL A 143 21.06 -16.39 -39.12
N GLU A 144 21.28 -17.70 -39.06
CA GLU A 144 21.82 -18.42 -40.21
C GLU A 144 20.93 -18.10 -41.42
N PRO A 145 21.51 -17.75 -42.58
CA PRO A 145 20.72 -17.42 -43.75
C PRO A 145 19.96 -18.68 -44.20
N ARG A 146 18.68 -18.76 -43.88
CA ARG A 146 17.79 -19.81 -44.37
C ARG A 146 17.85 -19.83 -45.90
N PRO A 147 18.07 -20.99 -46.55
CA PRO A 147 18.10 -21.06 -47.99
C PRO A 147 16.74 -20.62 -48.55
N LYS A 148 16.76 -19.66 -49.47
CA LYS A 148 15.56 -19.15 -50.15
C LYS A 148 14.89 -20.30 -50.90
N LYS A 149 13.76 -20.79 -50.40
CA LYS A 149 12.95 -21.79 -51.11
C LYS A 149 12.39 -21.15 -52.38
N LYS A 150 12.72 -21.73 -53.54
CA LYS A 150 12.23 -21.28 -54.85
C LYS A 150 10.70 -21.35 -54.87
N SER A 151 10.08 -20.28 -55.38
CA SER A 151 8.63 -20.14 -55.48
C SER A 151 8.05 -21.20 -56.42
N PHE A 152 6.83 -21.65 -56.12
CA PHE A 152 6.05 -22.61 -56.91
C PHE A 152 5.98 -22.22 -58.41
N TRP A 153 5.93 -20.92 -58.69
CA TRP A 153 5.93 -20.37 -60.05
C TRP A 153 7.27 -20.53 -60.80
N GLN A 154 8.41 -20.62 -60.09
CA GLN A 154 9.71 -20.89 -60.71
C GLN A 154 9.90 -22.37 -61.07
N ARG A 155 9.00 -23.26 -60.63
CA ARG A 155 9.02 -24.70 -60.98
C ARG A 155 8.12 -25.06 -62.16
N LEU A 156 7.24 -24.15 -62.59
CA LEU A 156 6.30 -24.39 -63.70
C LEU A 156 6.78 -23.82 -65.05
N PHE A 157 7.86 -23.05 -65.06
CA PHE A 157 8.42 -22.43 -66.26
C PHE A 157 9.91 -22.76 -66.48
N SER A 158 10.39 -23.90 -65.97
CA SER A 158 11.74 -24.42 -66.21
C SER A 158 11.71 -25.85 -66.70
#